data_AF-A0A1H0YIB2-F1
#
_entry.id   AF-A0A1H0YIB2-F1
#
_cell.length_a   1.000
_cell.length_b   1.000
_cell.length_c   1.000
_cell.angle_alpha   90.00
_cell.angle_beta   90.00
_cell.angle_gamma   90.00
#
_symmetry.space_group_name_H-M   'P 1'
#
loop_
_entity.id
_entity.type
_entity.pdbx_description
1 polymer ?
#
loop_
_entity_poly.entity_id
_entity_poly.type
_entity_poly.pdbx_seq_one_letter_code
_entity_poly.pdbx_strand_id
1 'polypeptide(L)'
;MTTDRVPDWTLLGSALAFDGYVRVRRDRYRLPDGSESDWDVVEIGDTVAVVALTPDDTVVLFDQFRVGPRRVLGELPGGLIDAGEDAVGAGVRELREETGYRAGAVFDAGAEWAAANGRRRRHVVIAVDCVPAGEPTWGEHESGRIRTIPSSELLEHLTAGEVSDGGAAVRGLVRFALASDVAPALRAAQHRVRRLLAGAGEQAQPGSAAAAEQVVPDPYDAFWHTADGKSRESLWLELDALTRRLAPGTAIAAYERASLHDYLGEEADAIPLYREALDAGLAGERRSCAIIQLASSLRNVGDASGALALLHRFPADDPLADAARAFEALALFSDHKPAPALRVALRALAPHLPAYRRSIDAYAGELAAPARIRAISVAVVVRDGHVLAEEYVGGPGEAPFLRAPGGGIEFGESAEAAMRRELREELGVEATATRLLAVTENIFDHGRKRGHEIAHVFAVQSAQLDAMPFDERRDVLDGDTTVGWYRIDELRAGTTAFYPSGILDLAIAASADPV
;
A
#
# COMPACT_ATOMS: atom_id res chain seq x y z
N MET A 1 -10.00 -13.26 -42.10
CA MET A 1 -9.86 -12.37 -40.93
C MET A 1 -10.75 -11.15 -41.18
N THR A 2 -12.01 -11.25 -40.78
CA THR A 2 -12.93 -10.11 -40.75
C THR A 2 -12.46 -9.18 -39.64
N THR A 3 -12.19 -7.93 -40.00
CA THR A 3 -11.83 -6.85 -39.09
C THR A 3 -13.05 -6.51 -38.22
N ASP A 4 -13.14 -7.06 -37.01
CA ASP A 4 -14.11 -6.64 -35.99
C ASP A 4 -13.78 -5.22 -35.53
N ARG A 5 -14.34 -4.23 -36.23
CA ARG A 5 -14.28 -2.83 -35.79
C ARG A 5 -15.29 -2.65 -34.65
N VAL A 6 -14.83 -2.09 -33.53
CA VAL A 6 -15.74 -1.64 -32.46
C VAL A 6 -16.69 -0.60 -33.06
N PRO A 7 -18.01 -0.81 -33.04
CA PRO A 7 -18.97 0.12 -33.63
C PRO A 7 -18.98 1.47 -32.90
N ASP A 8 -18.96 2.55 -33.68
CA ASP A 8 -18.99 3.92 -33.17
C ASP A 8 -20.34 4.19 -32.46
N TRP A 9 -20.33 5.05 -31.45
CA TRP A 9 -21.54 5.52 -30.79
C TRP A 9 -22.10 6.74 -31.52
N THR A 10 -23.43 6.87 -31.55
CA THR A 10 -24.09 8.00 -32.23
C THR A 10 -24.39 9.11 -31.24
N LEU A 11 -23.83 10.30 -31.44
CA LEU A 11 -24.20 11.49 -30.66
C LEU A 11 -25.64 11.90 -30.98
N LEU A 12 -26.51 11.92 -29.98
CA LEU A 12 -27.93 12.26 -30.11
C LEU A 12 -28.22 13.71 -29.78
N GLY A 13 -27.47 14.28 -28.85
CA GLY A 13 -27.68 15.63 -28.38
C GLY A 13 -26.55 16.08 -27.47
N SER A 14 -26.40 17.39 -27.34
CA SER A 14 -25.33 17.98 -26.56
C SER A 14 -25.83 19.29 -25.97
N ALA A 15 -25.75 19.42 -24.65
CA ALA A 15 -26.22 20.61 -23.92
C ALA A 15 -25.12 21.14 -22.99
N LEU A 16 -25.15 22.44 -22.70
CA LEU A 16 -24.24 23.05 -21.73
C LEU A 16 -24.66 22.62 -20.32
N ALA A 17 -23.74 21.99 -19.58
CA ALA A 17 -23.97 21.54 -18.21
C ALA A 17 -23.36 22.51 -17.18
N PHE A 18 -22.22 23.10 -17.52
CA PHE A 18 -21.53 24.09 -16.68
C PHE A 18 -20.75 25.08 -17.55
N ASP A 19 -20.78 26.36 -17.19
CA ASP A 19 -20.13 27.46 -17.92
C ASP A 19 -19.42 28.38 -16.92
N GLY A 20 -18.22 27.96 -16.51
CA GLY A 20 -17.32 28.72 -15.64
C GLY A 20 -15.96 28.93 -16.31
N TYR A 21 -14.88 28.97 -15.51
CA TYR A 21 -13.51 29.04 -16.05
C TYR A 21 -13.19 27.87 -17.00
N VAL A 22 -13.76 26.70 -16.71
CA VAL A 22 -13.84 25.57 -17.64
C VAL A 22 -15.30 25.37 -18.04
N ARG A 23 -15.53 25.06 -19.32
CA ARG A 23 -16.84 24.71 -19.85
C ARG A 23 -17.03 23.19 -19.87
N VAL A 24 -18.19 22.71 -19.45
CA VAL A 24 -18.56 21.28 -19.49
C VAL A 24 -19.89 21.13 -20.21
N ARG A 25 -19.92 20.23 -21.19
CA ARG A 25 -21.12 19.83 -21.92
C ARG A 25 -21.59 18.46 -21.45
N ARG A 26 -22.89 18.21 -21.52
CA ARG A 26 -23.47 16.87 -21.38
C ARG A 26 -23.85 16.36 -22.75
N ASP A 27 -23.09 15.38 -23.24
CA ASP A 27 -23.29 14.73 -24.53
C ASP A 27 -24.08 13.42 -24.31
N ARG A 28 -25.23 13.30 -24.98
CA ARG A 28 -26.04 12.08 -24.98
C ARG A 28 -25.68 11.22 -26.17
N TYR A 29 -25.31 9.97 -25.93
CA TYR A 29 -24.96 9.00 -26.95
C TYR A 29 -25.93 7.83 -27.01
N ARG A 30 -26.15 7.29 -28.21
CA ARG A 30 -26.69 5.94 -28.42
C ARG A 30 -25.54 4.96 -28.59
N LEU A 31 -25.53 3.94 -27.75
CA LEU A 31 -24.57 2.85 -27.76
C LEU A 31 -24.92 1.81 -28.87
N PRO A 32 -23.97 0.91 -29.21
CA PRO A 32 -24.19 -0.09 -30.25
C PRO A 32 -25.33 -1.07 -29.96
N ASP A 33 -25.66 -1.30 -28.69
CA ASP A 33 -26.78 -2.14 -28.25
C ASP A 33 -28.14 -1.40 -28.29
N GLY A 34 -28.14 -0.13 -28.70
CA GLY A 34 -29.32 0.74 -28.76
C GLY A 34 -29.64 1.48 -27.47
N SER A 35 -28.94 1.21 -26.36
CA SER A 35 -29.10 1.96 -25.11
C SER A 35 -28.61 3.41 -25.25
N GLU A 36 -29.09 4.31 -24.39
CA GLU A 36 -28.66 5.72 -24.37
C GLU A 36 -27.93 6.04 -23.07
N SER A 37 -26.85 6.82 -23.15
CA SER A 37 -26.04 7.23 -22.00
C SER A 37 -25.60 8.69 -22.12
N ASP A 38 -25.60 9.40 -21.00
CA ASP A 38 -25.13 10.78 -20.89
C ASP A 38 -23.67 10.83 -20.38
N TRP A 39 -22.85 11.71 -20.95
CA TRP A 39 -21.44 11.86 -20.62
C TRP A 39 -21.09 13.34 -20.45
N ASP A 40 -20.37 13.66 -19.38
CA ASP A 40 -19.86 15.02 -19.16
C ASP A 40 -18.53 15.18 -19.91
N VAL A 41 -18.50 16.09 -20.88
CA VAL A 41 -17.40 16.35 -21.80
C VAL A 41 -16.80 17.73 -21.52
N VAL A 42 -15.50 17.75 -21.23
CA VAL A 42 -14.75 18.99 -20.94
C VAL A 42 -14.39 19.70 -22.25
N GLU A 43 -14.76 20.97 -22.34
CA GLU A 43 -14.52 21.84 -23.49
C GLU A 43 -13.44 22.88 -23.13
N ILE A 44 -12.21 22.61 -23.56
CA ILE A 44 -11.05 23.48 -23.42
C ILE A 44 -10.32 23.46 -24.77
N GLY A 45 -9.80 24.61 -25.21
CA GLY A 45 -9.04 24.74 -26.44
C GLY A 45 -7.75 23.91 -26.43
N ASP A 46 -7.21 23.66 -27.62
CA ASP A 46 -5.93 22.96 -27.78
C ASP A 46 -4.80 23.77 -27.14
N THR A 47 -3.76 23.07 -26.68
CA THR A 47 -2.64 23.66 -25.94
C THR A 47 -1.33 23.17 -26.52
N VAL A 48 -0.26 23.94 -26.35
CA VAL A 48 1.10 23.55 -26.73
C VAL A 48 2.06 23.75 -25.57
N ALA A 49 2.94 22.77 -25.34
CA ALA A 49 4.08 22.89 -24.45
C ALA A 49 5.39 22.85 -25.25
N VAL A 50 6.40 23.61 -24.80
CA VAL A 50 7.67 23.78 -25.50
C VAL A 50 8.82 23.24 -24.66
N VAL A 51 9.52 22.24 -25.19
CA VAL A 51 10.82 21.83 -24.64
C VAL A 51 11.89 22.72 -25.27
N ALA A 52 12.27 23.78 -24.55
CA ALA A 52 13.18 24.81 -25.04
C ALA A 52 14.64 24.54 -24.64
N LEU A 53 15.42 23.99 -25.56
CA LEU A 53 16.84 23.68 -25.39
C LEU A 53 17.71 24.88 -25.80
N THR A 54 18.61 25.29 -24.91
CA THR A 54 19.59 26.36 -25.16
C THR A 54 20.88 25.80 -25.79
N PRO A 55 21.73 26.67 -26.37
CA PRO A 55 23.08 26.28 -26.80
C PRO A 55 23.99 25.78 -25.65
N ASP A 56 23.74 26.26 -24.42
CA ASP A 56 24.52 25.95 -23.22
C ASP A 56 24.08 24.63 -22.54
N ASP A 57 23.36 23.78 -23.28
CA ASP A 57 22.85 22.48 -22.81
C ASP A 57 21.94 22.57 -21.58
N THR A 58 21.13 23.62 -21.50
CA THR A 58 20.09 23.81 -20.48
C THR A 58 18.70 23.82 -21.11
N VAL A 59 17.67 23.63 -20.27
CA VAL A 59 16.26 23.72 -20.64
C VAL A 59 15.64 24.93 -19.95
N VAL A 60 14.88 25.73 -20.69
CA VAL A 60 14.13 26.87 -20.13
C VAL A 60 12.82 26.37 -19.53
N LEU A 61 12.54 26.79 -18.30
CA LEU A 61 11.32 26.49 -17.56
C LEU A 61 10.66 27.79 -17.09
N PHE A 62 9.35 27.72 -16.86
CA PHE A 62 8.55 28.79 -16.30
C PHE A 62 7.87 28.31 -15.02
N ASP A 63 8.37 28.77 -13.88
CA ASP A 63 7.78 28.47 -12.57
C ASP A 63 6.51 29.31 -12.40
N GLN A 64 5.32 28.69 -12.42
CA GLN A 64 4.04 29.38 -12.29
C GLN A 64 3.15 28.74 -11.22
N PHE A 65 2.39 29.56 -10.49
CA PHE A 65 1.37 29.04 -9.56
C PHE A 65 0.19 28.43 -10.33
N ARG A 66 -0.03 27.13 -10.17
CA ARG A 66 -1.17 26.42 -10.77
C ARG A 66 -2.29 26.26 -9.75
N VAL A 67 -3.46 26.82 -10.07
CA VAL A 67 -4.62 26.86 -9.14
C VAL A 67 -5.17 25.47 -8.77
N GLY A 68 -5.08 24.48 -9.66
CA GLY A 68 -5.54 23.12 -9.40
C GLY A 68 -4.69 22.40 -8.34
N PRO A 69 -3.37 22.26 -8.58
CA PRO A 69 -2.40 21.74 -7.60
C PRO A 69 -2.17 22.65 -6.39
N ARG A 70 -2.56 23.94 -6.45
CA ARG A 70 -2.39 24.96 -5.40
C ARG A 70 -0.94 25.18 -4.97
N ARG A 71 -0.01 25.10 -5.92
CA ARG A 71 1.42 25.30 -5.70
C ARG A 71 2.06 25.85 -6.96
N VAL A 72 3.29 26.35 -6.81
CA VAL A 72 4.15 26.69 -7.95
C VAL A 72 4.69 25.39 -8.54
N LEU A 73 4.53 25.24 -9.86
CA LEU A 73 5.09 24.14 -10.65
C LEU A 73 6.14 24.70 -11.61
N GLY A 74 7.21 23.95 -11.82
CA GLY A 74 8.22 24.27 -12.83
C GLY A 74 7.78 23.79 -14.19
N GLU A 75 6.95 24.55 -14.86
CA GLU A 75 6.32 24.12 -16.10
C GLU A 75 7.25 24.32 -17.30
N LEU A 76 6.95 23.60 -18.38
CA LEU A 76 7.45 23.98 -19.70
C LEU A 76 6.73 25.25 -20.15
N PRO A 77 7.40 26.18 -20.85
CA PRO A 77 6.72 27.29 -21.49
C PRO A 77 5.64 26.79 -22.45
N GLY A 78 4.48 27.42 -22.46
CA GLY A 78 3.36 26.95 -23.26
C GLY A 78 1.99 27.45 -22.81
N GLY A 79 1.03 27.37 -23.71
CA GLY A 79 -0.28 27.95 -23.51
C GLY A 79 -1.33 27.45 -24.49
N LEU A 80 -2.43 28.19 -24.60
CA LEU A 80 -3.52 27.90 -25.51
C LEU A 80 -3.11 28.20 -26.95
N ILE A 81 -3.61 27.40 -27.88
CA ILE A 81 -3.49 27.65 -29.31
C ILE A 81 -4.68 28.51 -29.73
N ASP A 82 -4.40 29.71 -30.26
CA ASP A 82 -5.45 30.63 -30.67
C ASP A 82 -6.17 30.16 -31.94
N ALA A 83 -7.38 30.67 -32.15
CA ALA A 83 -8.19 30.31 -33.31
C ALA A 83 -7.48 30.67 -34.63
N GLY A 84 -7.14 29.66 -35.42
CA GLY A 84 -6.44 29.81 -36.70
C GLY A 84 -4.91 29.83 -36.58
N GLU A 85 -4.37 29.73 -35.37
CA GLU A 85 -2.94 29.55 -35.10
C GLU A 85 -2.56 28.07 -35.20
N ASP A 86 -1.37 27.75 -35.72
CA ASP A 86 -0.84 26.40 -35.66
C ASP A 86 -0.02 26.18 -34.37
N ALA A 87 0.16 24.92 -33.97
CA ALA A 87 0.82 24.59 -32.70
C ALA A 87 2.28 25.07 -32.63
N VAL A 88 2.98 25.15 -33.77
CA VAL A 88 4.38 25.61 -33.80
C VAL A 88 4.43 27.12 -33.60
N GLY A 89 3.57 27.87 -34.28
CA GLY A 89 3.39 29.31 -34.12
C GLY A 89 3.03 29.67 -32.68
N ALA A 90 2.03 28.98 -32.12
CA ALA A 90 1.63 29.13 -30.72
C ALA A 90 2.80 28.86 -29.77
N GLY A 91 3.52 27.75 -29.95
CA GLY A 91 4.65 27.42 -29.08
C GLY A 91 5.78 28.47 -29.14
N VAL A 92 6.11 28.98 -30.32
CA VAL A 92 7.11 30.04 -30.47
C VAL A 92 6.65 31.35 -29.84
N ARG A 93 5.37 31.69 -29.96
CA ARG A 93 4.77 32.87 -29.32
C ARG A 93 4.83 32.74 -27.79
N GLU A 94 4.32 31.65 -27.23
CA GLU A 94 4.29 31.40 -25.79
C GLU A 94 5.71 31.36 -25.19
N LEU A 95 6.66 30.71 -25.85
CA LEU A 95 8.06 30.71 -25.42
C LEU A 95 8.60 32.14 -25.27
N ARG A 96 8.28 33.02 -26.23
CA ARG A 96 8.72 34.42 -26.21
C ARG A 96 7.98 35.23 -25.15
N GLU A 97 6.67 35.08 -25.05
CA GLU A 97 5.82 35.84 -24.11
C GLU A 97 6.15 35.46 -22.67
N GLU A 98 6.24 34.18 -22.34
CA GLU A 98 6.46 33.74 -20.95
C GLU A 98 7.92 33.92 -20.50
N THR A 99 8.89 33.75 -21.41
CA THR A 99 10.31 33.65 -21.04
C THR A 99 11.25 34.68 -21.69
N GLY A 100 10.81 35.37 -22.73
CA GLY A 100 11.68 36.26 -23.52
C GLY A 100 12.68 35.53 -24.43
N TYR A 101 12.67 34.20 -24.48
CA TYR A 101 13.54 33.42 -25.36
C TYR A 101 13.01 33.35 -26.79
N ARG A 102 13.94 33.25 -27.74
CA ARG A 102 13.66 32.98 -29.16
C ARG A 102 14.36 31.70 -29.58
N ALA A 103 13.61 30.80 -30.22
CA ALA A 103 14.15 29.57 -30.81
C ALA A 103 14.90 29.85 -32.12
N GLY A 104 16.01 29.14 -32.37
CA GLY A 104 16.70 29.13 -33.65
C GLY A 104 16.09 28.15 -34.65
N ALA A 105 15.61 27.00 -34.17
CA ALA A 105 14.84 26.03 -34.94
C ALA A 105 13.83 25.29 -34.05
N VAL A 106 12.79 24.75 -34.66
CA VAL A 106 11.70 24.06 -33.97
C VAL A 106 11.33 22.77 -34.68
N PHE A 107 10.84 21.80 -33.90
CA PHE A 107 10.33 20.52 -34.37
C PHE A 107 8.93 20.28 -33.80
N ASP A 108 7.96 20.02 -34.67
CA ASP A 108 6.61 19.62 -34.28
C ASP A 108 6.60 18.13 -33.86
N ALA A 109 6.49 17.88 -32.55
CA ALA A 109 6.36 16.52 -32.02
C ALA A 109 4.89 16.02 -32.02
N GLY A 110 3.97 16.81 -32.57
CA GLY A 110 2.54 16.56 -32.68
C GLY A 110 1.87 16.39 -31.33
N ALA A 111 0.65 15.86 -31.36
CA ALA A 111 -0.24 15.92 -30.19
C ALA A 111 -0.74 14.57 -29.68
N GLU A 112 -1.24 14.61 -28.44
CA GLU A 112 -2.01 13.56 -27.77
C GLU A 112 -3.36 14.10 -27.26
N TRP A 113 -4.29 13.20 -26.93
CA TRP A 113 -5.54 13.59 -26.27
C TRP A 113 -5.26 13.88 -24.80
N ALA A 114 -5.77 15.00 -24.27
CA ALA A 114 -5.53 15.37 -22.89
C ALA A 114 -6.20 14.43 -21.87
N ALA A 115 -7.41 13.95 -22.20
CA ALA A 115 -8.20 13.01 -21.39
C ALA A 115 -9.29 12.36 -22.26
N ALA A 116 -9.76 11.18 -21.87
CA ALA A 116 -10.80 10.44 -22.61
C ALA A 116 -12.18 11.14 -22.62
N ASN A 117 -12.43 12.05 -21.67
CA ASN A 117 -13.66 12.83 -21.55
C ASN A 117 -13.48 14.30 -22.00
N GLY A 118 -12.43 14.61 -22.76
CA GLY A 118 -12.15 15.95 -23.24
C GLY A 118 -11.97 16.00 -24.75
N ARG A 119 -12.20 17.16 -25.35
CA ARG A 119 -11.95 17.40 -26.78
C ARG A 119 -10.58 18.03 -27.07
N ARG A 120 -9.82 18.34 -26.02
CA ARG A 120 -8.51 19.02 -26.10
C ARG A 120 -7.40 18.10 -26.57
N ARG A 121 -6.60 18.59 -27.52
CA ARG A 121 -5.30 18.05 -27.92
C ARG A 121 -4.17 18.82 -27.21
N ARG A 122 -3.20 18.09 -26.69
CA ARG A 122 -1.94 18.64 -26.14
C ARG A 122 -0.83 18.44 -27.16
N HIS A 123 -0.34 19.54 -27.71
CA HIS A 123 0.76 19.59 -28.66
C HIS A 123 2.09 19.76 -27.91
N VAL A 124 3.16 19.26 -28.51
CA VAL A 124 4.52 19.46 -28.01
C VAL A 124 5.42 19.93 -29.15
N VAL A 125 6.16 21.00 -28.87
CA VAL A 125 7.17 21.54 -29.78
C VAL A 125 8.54 21.41 -29.10
N ILE A 126 9.53 20.89 -29.84
CA ILE A 126 10.92 20.92 -29.38
C ILE A 126 11.58 22.13 -30.02
N ALA A 127 11.99 23.10 -29.21
CA ALA A 127 12.70 24.30 -29.66
C ALA A 127 14.18 24.18 -29.31
N VAL A 128 15.06 24.53 -30.24
CA VAL A 128 16.52 24.44 -30.07
C VAL A 128 17.19 25.76 -30.38
N ASP A 129 18.44 25.89 -29.92
CA ASP A 129 19.22 27.12 -30.01
C ASP A 129 18.45 28.32 -29.43
N CYS A 130 17.75 28.06 -28.33
CA CYS A 130 16.95 29.05 -27.64
C CYS A 130 17.88 30.05 -26.93
N VAL A 131 17.77 31.32 -27.30
CA VAL A 131 18.57 32.41 -26.72
C VAL A 131 17.67 33.52 -26.17
N PRO A 132 18.06 34.22 -25.08
CA PRO A 132 17.34 35.40 -24.62
C PRO A 132 17.27 36.45 -25.74
N ALA A 133 16.07 36.96 -26.01
CA ALA A 133 15.82 37.91 -27.10
C ALA A 133 14.99 39.13 -26.68
N GLY A 134 14.63 39.24 -25.41
CA GLY A 134 13.89 40.35 -24.82
C GLY A 134 13.39 39.99 -23.43
N GLU A 135 12.66 40.93 -22.82
CA GLU A 135 11.94 40.69 -21.57
C GLU A 135 10.64 39.91 -21.85
N PRO A 136 10.18 39.06 -20.92
CA PRO A 136 8.88 38.40 -21.03
C PRO A 136 7.74 39.43 -20.98
N THR A 137 6.58 39.07 -21.51
CA THR A 137 5.34 39.84 -21.52
C THR A 137 4.21 38.95 -21.04
N TRP A 138 3.82 39.10 -19.76
CA TRP A 138 2.79 38.28 -19.12
C TRP A 138 1.41 38.93 -19.17
N GLY A 139 0.36 38.13 -19.32
CA GLY A 139 -1.03 38.59 -19.20
C GLY A 139 -1.43 38.98 -17.78
N GLU A 140 -2.62 39.57 -17.62
CA GLU A 140 -3.15 40.04 -16.31
C GLU A 140 -3.23 38.95 -15.23
N HIS A 141 -3.31 37.67 -15.63
CA HIS A 141 -3.46 36.53 -14.73
C HIS A 141 -2.22 35.61 -14.72
N GLU A 142 -1.11 36.07 -15.30
CA GLU A 142 0.13 35.31 -15.39
C GLU A 142 1.21 35.95 -14.53
N SER A 143 1.82 35.14 -13.67
CA SER A 143 2.97 35.55 -12.88
C SER A 143 3.83 34.32 -12.63
N GLY A 144 5.14 34.52 -12.66
CA GLY A 144 6.05 33.40 -12.49
C GLY A 144 7.49 33.82 -12.42
N ARG A 145 8.37 32.82 -12.52
CA ARG A 145 9.82 33.02 -12.57
C ARG A 145 10.41 32.13 -13.65
N ILE A 146 11.23 32.72 -14.50
CA ILE A 146 12.01 31.99 -15.50
C ILE A 146 13.21 31.36 -14.80
N ARG A 147 13.46 30.08 -15.05
CA ARG A 147 14.69 29.41 -14.62
C ARG A 147 15.16 28.43 -15.69
N THR A 148 16.39 27.98 -15.55
CA THR A 148 16.92 26.90 -16.39
C THR A 148 17.34 25.71 -15.55
N ILE A 149 17.30 24.52 -16.15
CA ILE A 149 17.91 23.30 -15.61
C ILE A 149 18.91 22.73 -16.62
N PRO A 150 19.95 22.01 -16.19
CA PRO A 150 20.75 21.20 -17.10
C PRO A 150 19.87 20.24 -17.92
N SER A 151 20.19 20.02 -19.20
CA SER A 151 19.42 19.09 -20.04
C SER A 151 19.45 17.65 -19.53
N SER A 152 20.48 17.28 -18.75
CA SER A 152 20.59 16.01 -18.04
C SER A 152 19.48 15.79 -17.00
N GLU A 153 18.97 16.86 -16.39
CA GLU A 153 17.90 16.80 -15.38
C GLU A 153 16.50 16.79 -16.01
N LEU A 154 16.39 16.98 -17.32
CA LEU A 154 15.11 17.13 -17.99
C LEU A 154 14.19 15.92 -17.82
N LEU A 155 14.70 14.70 -17.99
CA LEU A 155 13.85 13.51 -17.88
C LEU A 155 13.37 13.30 -16.45
N GLU A 156 14.23 13.51 -15.46
CA GLU A 156 13.84 13.46 -14.05
C GLU A 156 12.74 14.50 -13.78
N HIS A 157 12.96 15.76 -14.18
CA HIS A 157 11.98 16.84 -14.02
C HIS A 157 10.62 16.51 -14.67
N LEU A 158 10.61 15.96 -15.89
CA LEU A 158 9.39 15.59 -16.60
C LEU A 158 8.68 14.36 -16.01
N THR A 159 9.41 13.43 -15.38
CA THR A 159 8.87 12.16 -14.87
C THR A 159 8.58 12.17 -13.37
N ALA A 160 9.03 13.19 -12.63
CA ALA A 160 8.80 13.35 -11.19
C ALA A 160 7.32 13.52 -10.78
N GLY A 161 6.41 13.74 -11.75
CA GLY A 161 4.98 13.94 -11.48
C GLY A 161 4.62 15.37 -11.04
N GLU A 162 5.57 16.31 -11.12
CA GLU A 162 5.43 17.70 -10.65
C GLU A 162 5.31 18.72 -11.80
N VAL A 163 4.91 18.27 -13.00
CA VAL A 163 4.77 19.07 -14.23
C VAL A 163 3.48 18.68 -14.95
N SER A 164 2.68 19.64 -15.43
CA SER A 164 1.36 19.35 -16.04
C SER A 164 1.44 18.61 -17.38
N ASP A 165 2.53 18.81 -18.11
CA ASP A 165 2.74 18.29 -19.46
C ASP A 165 3.91 17.29 -19.55
N GLY A 166 4.35 16.76 -18.41
CA GLY A 166 5.49 15.83 -18.30
C GLY A 166 5.39 14.64 -19.26
N GLY A 167 4.28 13.90 -19.22
CA GLY A 167 4.05 12.76 -20.11
C GLY A 167 4.03 13.13 -21.60
N ALA A 168 3.38 14.25 -21.95
CA ALA A 168 3.33 14.73 -23.32
C ALA A 168 4.73 15.11 -23.82
N ALA A 169 5.52 15.77 -22.99
CA ALA A 169 6.88 16.18 -23.29
C ALA A 169 7.83 14.99 -23.47
N VAL A 170 7.76 13.98 -22.61
CA VAL A 170 8.53 12.72 -22.77
C VAL A 170 8.17 12.04 -24.09
N ARG A 171 6.88 11.91 -24.41
CA ARG A 171 6.42 11.43 -25.73
C ARG A 171 7.02 12.26 -26.86
N GLY A 172 7.04 13.59 -26.71
CA GLY A 172 7.61 14.50 -27.69
C GLY A 172 9.11 14.28 -27.92
N LEU A 173 9.88 14.11 -26.85
CA LEU A 173 11.31 13.77 -26.89
C LEU A 173 11.57 12.43 -27.59
N VAL A 174 10.78 11.39 -27.29
CA VAL A 174 10.87 10.08 -27.95
C VAL A 174 10.58 10.22 -29.44
N ARG A 175 9.51 10.93 -29.82
CA ARG A 175 9.18 11.16 -31.24
C ARG A 175 10.30 11.92 -31.96
N PHE A 176 10.86 12.94 -31.32
CA PHE A 176 11.99 13.68 -31.86
C PHE A 176 13.22 12.79 -32.04
N ALA A 177 13.53 11.93 -31.07
CA ALA A 177 14.63 10.97 -31.17
C ALA A 177 14.45 9.94 -32.30
N LEU A 178 13.22 9.47 -32.51
CA LEU A 178 12.89 8.46 -33.52
C LEU A 178 12.70 9.03 -34.93
N ALA A 179 12.55 10.34 -35.09
CA ALA A 179 12.33 10.97 -36.39
C ALA A 179 13.53 10.77 -37.33
N SER A 180 13.26 10.18 -38.51
CA SER A 180 14.28 9.89 -39.53
C SER A 180 14.65 11.11 -40.38
N ASP A 181 13.71 12.04 -40.57
CA ASP A 181 13.89 13.24 -41.40
C ASP A 181 13.83 14.49 -40.51
N VAL A 182 15.00 14.94 -40.08
CA VAL A 182 15.16 16.09 -39.19
C VAL A 182 16.10 17.10 -39.83
N ALA A 183 15.66 18.37 -39.87
CA ALA A 183 16.40 19.47 -40.47
C ALA A 183 17.81 19.57 -39.87
N PRO A 184 18.84 19.96 -40.65
CA PRO A 184 20.23 20.00 -40.19
C PRO A 184 20.45 20.73 -38.86
N ALA A 185 19.75 21.86 -38.66
CA ALA A 185 19.83 22.67 -37.43
C ALA A 185 19.40 21.91 -36.16
N LEU A 186 18.54 20.90 -36.28
CA LEU A 186 18.00 20.14 -35.16
C LEU A 186 18.83 18.89 -34.82
N ARG A 187 19.76 18.46 -35.69
CA ARG A 187 20.45 17.16 -35.57
C ARG A 187 21.33 17.05 -34.32
N ALA A 188 22.03 18.13 -33.96
CA ALA A 188 22.88 18.15 -32.78
C ALA A 188 22.03 17.94 -31.50
N ALA A 189 20.91 18.66 -31.40
CA ALA A 189 19.96 18.50 -30.31
C ALA A 189 19.32 17.09 -30.31
N GLN A 190 18.95 16.56 -31.48
CA GLN A 190 18.41 15.20 -31.60
C GLN A 190 19.38 14.15 -31.05
N HIS A 191 20.68 14.28 -31.34
CA HIS A 191 21.70 13.39 -30.79
C HIS A 191 21.81 13.51 -29.27
N ARG A 192 21.73 14.74 -28.71
CA ARG A 192 21.70 14.94 -27.25
C ARG A 192 20.48 14.27 -26.62
N VAL A 193 19.29 14.45 -27.19
CA VAL A 193 18.05 13.82 -26.71
C VAL A 193 18.13 12.29 -26.78
N ARG A 194 18.72 11.71 -27.84
CA ARG A 194 18.95 10.25 -27.91
C ARG A 194 19.84 9.76 -26.78
N ARG A 195 20.93 10.47 -26.47
CA ARG A 195 21.80 10.13 -25.34
C ARG A 195 21.09 10.29 -24.00
N LEU A 196 20.29 11.34 -23.82
CA LEU A 196 19.49 11.57 -22.63
C LEU A 196 18.50 10.41 -22.39
N LEU A 197 17.76 10.00 -23.42
CA LEU A 197 16.83 8.88 -23.35
C LEU A 197 17.54 7.52 -23.17
N ALA A 198 18.76 7.35 -23.68
CA ALA A 198 19.55 6.14 -23.47
C ALA A 198 20.18 6.08 -22.06
N GLY A 199 20.65 7.22 -21.53
CA GLY A 199 21.22 7.35 -20.20
C GLY A 199 20.19 7.26 -19.07
N ALA A 200 18.89 7.41 -19.37
CA ALA A 200 17.82 7.14 -18.41
C ALA A 200 17.69 5.65 -18.00
N GLY A 201 18.40 4.74 -18.69
CA GLY A 201 18.58 3.35 -18.28
C GLY A 201 19.81 3.09 -17.40
N GLU A 202 20.68 4.08 -17.18
CA GLU A 202 21.95 3.95 -16.45
C GLU A 202 22.21 5.21 -15.57
N GLN A 203 21.77 5.16 -14.29
CA GLN A 203 22.21 5.99 -13.12
C GLN A 203 21.75 7.48 -13.06
N ALA A 204 21.55 8.19 -11.93
CA ALA A 204 21.78 8.00 -10.47
C ALA A 204 21.08 9.11 -9.62
N GLN A 205 20.89 8.87 -8.32
CA GLN A 205 20.62 9.86 -7.25
C GLN A 205 21.85 10.76 -6.95
N PRO A 206 21.68 12.02 -6.51
CA PRO A 206 22.78 12.83 -6.00
C PRO A 206 22.79 12.97 -4.46
N GLY A 207 23.96 12.79 -3.85
CA GLY A 207 24.27 13.43 -2.57
C GLY A 207 25.22 12.67 -1.64
N SER A 208 26.54 12.86 -1.80
CA SER A 208 27.49 13.12 -0.70
C SER A 208 28.92 13.10 -1.24
N ALA A 209 29.63 14.20 -1.08
CA ALA A 209 31.06 14.27 -1.33
C ALA A 209 31.82 13.56 -0.19
N ALA A 210 32.21 12.30 -0.40
CA ALA A 210 33.32 11.67 0.31
C ALA A 210 33.81 10.43 -0.46
N ALA A 211 35.12 10.41 -0.73
CA ALA A 211 35.98 9.30 -1.18
C ALA A 211 35.35 8.13 -1.97
N ALA A 212 35.68 8.05 -3.26
CA ALA A 212 35.31 6.97 -4.16
C ALA A 212 35.93 5.61 -3.75
N GLU A 213 35.09 4.66 -3.38
CA GLU A 213 35.33 3.22 -3.57
C GLU A 213 34.56 2.77 -4.82
N GLN A 214 35.22 2.03 -5.71
CA GLN A 214 34.61 1.46 -6.91
C GLN A 214 33.60 0.38 -6.51
N VAL A 215 32.30 0.72 -6.52
CA VAL A 215 31.22 -0.26 -6.37
C VAL A 215 31.13 -1.07 -7.67
N VAL A 216 31.48 -2.35 -7.60
CA VAL A 216 31.20 -3.32 -8.67
C VAL A 216 29.68 -3.53 -8.70
N PRO A 217 28.99 -3.38 -9.85
CA PRO A 217 27.55 -3.58 -9.94
C PRO A 217 27.16 -4.96 -9.45
N ASP A 218 26.10 -5.03 -8.66
CA ASP A 218 25.62 -6.30 -8.14
C ASP A 218 25.07 -7.16 -9.29
N PRO A 219 25.66 -8.33 -9.56
CA PRO A 219 25.25 -9.17 -10.68
C PRO A 219 23.85 -9.75 -10.51
N TYR A 220 23.29 -9.78 -9.29
CA TYR A 220 21.90 -10.19 -9.05
C TYR A 220 20.90 -9.13 -9.54
N ASP A 221 21.27 -7.84 -9.52
CA ASP A 221 20.40 -6.76 -10.02
C ASP A 221 20.09 -6.95 -11.51
N ALA A 222 21.11 -7.30 -12.31
CA ALA A 222 20.95 -7.56 -13.74
C ALA A 222 20.05 -8.78 -14.03
N PHE A 223 20.10 -9.80 -13.16
CA PHE A 223 19.20 -10.94 -13.23
C PHE A 223 17.75 -10.49 -13.01
N TRP A 224 17.48 -9.78 -11.91
CA TRP A 224 16.13 -9.32 -11.57
C TRP A 224 15.55 -8.32 -12.59
N HIS A 225 16.35 -7.41 -13.13
CA HIS A 225 15.93 -6.48 -14.18
C HIS A 225 15.43 -7.16 -15.46
N THR A 226 15.83 -8.40 -15.71
CA THR A 226 15.47 -9.14 -16.93
C THR A 226 14.61 -10.37 -16.64
N ALA A 227 14.14 -10.54 -15.40
CA ALA A 227 13.37 -11.72 -15.00
C ALA A 227 11.99 -11.78 -15.70
N ASP A 228 11.35 -10.63 -15.89
CA ASP A 228 10.03 -10.55 -16.48
C ASP A 228 9.97 -11.14 -17.91
N GLY A 229 9.02 -12.05 -18.12
CA GLY A 229 8.79 -12.72 -19.41
C GLY A 229 9.66 -13.96 -19.66
N LYS A 230 10.55 -14.35 -18.73
CA LYS A 230 11.30 -15.61 -18.82
C LYS A 230 10.49 -16.80 -18.28
N SER A 231 10.81 -18.01 -18.75
CA SER A 231 10.20 -19.23 -18.20
C SER A 231 10.80 -19.58 -16.83
N ARG A 232 10.04 -20.32 -16.03
CA ARG A 232 10.47 -20.86 -14.74
C ARG A 232 11.84 -21.55 -14.83
N GLU A 233 12.02 -22.42 -15.81
CA GLU A 233 13.26 -23.19 -15.99
C GLU A 233 14.45 -22.29 -16.35
N SER A 234 14.24 -21.26 -17.17
CA SER A 234 15.29 -20.29 -17.52
C SER A 234 15.75 -19.51 -16.30
N LEU A 235 14.80 -19.05 -15.48
CA LEU A 235 15.10 -18.29 -14.27
C LEU A 235 15.93 -19.11 -13.28
N TRP A 236 15.53 -20.35 -13.02
CA TRP A 236 16.29 -21.26 -12.15
C TRP A 236 17.69 -21.56 -12.71
N LEU A 237 17.79 -21.85 -14.02
CA LEU A 237 19.07 -22.15 -14.65
C LEU A 237 20.05 -20.96 -14.55
N GLU A 238 19.56 -19.75 -14.83
CA GLU A 238 20.35 -18.52 -14.77
C GLU A 238 20.78 -18.19 -13.33
N LEU A 239 19.85 -18.25 -12.37
CA LEU A 239 20.15 -17.97 -10.97
C LEU A 239 21.09 -19.02 -10.36
N ASP A 240 20.93 -20.30 -10.68
CA ASP A 240 21.84 -21.37 -10.24
C ASP A 240 23.23 -21.22 -10.84
N ALA A 241 23.34 -20.74 -12.07
CA ALA A 241 24.63 -20.41 -12.67
C ALA A 241 25.28 -19.21 -11.95
N LEU A 242 24.48 -18.20 -11.60
CA LEU A 242 24.93 -16.99 -10.92
C LEU A 242 25.43 -17.28 -9.50
N THR A 243 24.62 -17.99 -8.70
CA THR A 243 24.93 -18.36 -7.32
C THR A 243 26.14 -19.28 -7.22
N ARG A 244 26.28 -20.27 -8.12
CA ARG A 244 27.47 -21.13 -8.17
C ARG A 244 28.75 -20.36 -8.49
N ARG A 245 28.66 -19.34 -9.35
CA ARG A 245 29.83 -18.60 -9.81
C ARG A 245 30.32 -17.57 -8.80
N LEU A 246 29.39 -16.91 -8.10
CA LEU A 246 29.70 -15.69 -7.37
C LEU A 246 29.78 -15.88 -5.86
N ALA A 247 28.95 -16.75 -5.27
CA ALA A 247 28.92 -16.93 -3.81
C ALA A 247 28.21 -18.23 -3.38
N PRO A 248 28.72 -19.42 -3.75
CA PRO A 248 28.03 -20.68 -3.47
C PRO A 248 27.88 -20.91 -1.95
N GLY A 249 26.65 -21.21 -1.49
CA GLY A 249 26.35 -21.53 -0.09
C GLY A 249 26.46 -20.36 0.89
N THR A 250 26.27 -19.12 0.41
CA THR A 250 26.31 -17.91 1.25
C THR A 250 24.90 -17.41 1.58
N ALA A 251 24.80 -16.54 2.60
CA ALA A 251 23.56 -15.86 2.97
C ALA A 251 22.88 -15.16 1.78
N ILE A 252 23.66 -14.55 0.88
CA ILE A 252 23.15 -13.92 -0.34
C ILE A 252 22.58 -14.97 -1.29
N ALA A 253 23.28 -16.08 -1.54
CA ALA A 253 22.75 -17.12 -2.42
C ALA A 253 21.45 -17.75 -1.90
N ALA A 254 21.32 -17.93 -0.58
CA ALA A 254 20.08 -18.38 0.05
C ALA A 254 18.95 -17.35 -0.14
N TYR A 255 19.23 -16.07 0.10
CA TYR A 255 18.28 -14.98 -0.12
C TYR A 255 17.76 -14.92 -1.56
N GLU A 256 18.67 -14.92 -2.55
CA GLU A 256 18.29 -14.77 -3.96
C GLU A 256 17.45 -15.97 -4.45
N ARG A 257 17.75 -17.19 -3.96
CA ARG A 257 16.92 -18.38 -4.23
C ARG A 257 15.55 -18.29 -3.57
N ALA A 258 15.49 -17.77 -2.34
CA ALA A 258 14.22 -17.52 -1.65
C ALA A 258 13.36 -16.52 -2.43
N SER A 259 13.96 -15.43 -2.89
CA SER A 259 13.30 -14.42 -3.72
C SER A 259 12.79 -14.98 -5.05
N LEU A 260 13.47 -15.96 -5.66
CA LEU A 260 12.96 -16.62 -6.87
C LEU A 260 11.76 -17.53 -6.58
N HIS A 261 11.77 -18.30 -5.50
CA HIS A 261 10.58 -19.05 -5.09
C HIS A 261 9.39 -18.10 -4.83
N ASP A 262 9.62 -17.01 -4.10
CA ASP A 262 8.58 -16.01 -3.81
C ASP A 262 8.04 -15.34 -5.09
N TYR A 263 8.93 -14.95 -6.02
CA TYR A 263 8.57 -14.40 -7.34
C TYR A 263 7.72 -15.38 -8.18
N LEU A 264 7.95 -16.69 -8.03
CA LEU A 264 7.21 -17.75 -8.73
C LEU A 264 5.91 -18.16 -8.01
N GLY A 265 5.58 -17.56 -6.86
CA GLY A 265 4.42 -17.92 -6.05
C GLY A 265 4.59 -19.23 -5.28
N GLU A 266 5.81 -19.52 -4.83
CA GLU A 266 6.20 -20.72 -4.08
C GLU A 266 6.63 -20.39 -2.66
N GLU A 267 5.76 -19.71 -1.92
CA GLU A 267 6.08 -19.12 -0.62
C GLU A 267 6.53 -20.17 0.41
N ALA A 268 5.94 -21.37 0.37
CA ALA A 268 6.32 -22.48 1.26
C ALA A 268 7.79 -22.90 1.10
N ASP A 269 8.31 -22.85 -0.13
CA ASP A 269 9.71 -23.18 -0.44
C ASP A 269 10.64 -21.99 -0.19
N ALA A 270 10.14 -20.75 -0.31
CA ALA A 270 10.90 -19.53 -0.02
C ALA A 270 11.22 -19.35 1.48
N ILE A 271 10.25 -19.62 2.36
CA ILE A 271 10.35 -19.41 3.82
C ILE A 271 11.63 -20.01 4.45
N PRO A 272 11.96 -21.31 4.27
CA PRO A 272 13.15 -21.88 4.89
C PRO A 272 14.45 -21.22 4.39
N LEU A 273 14.50 -20.80 3.12
CA LEU A 273 15.68 -20.15 2.52
C LEU A 273 15.87 -18.72 3.01
N TYR A 274 14.79 -17.95 3.22
CA TYR A 274 14.90 -16.64 3.86
C TYR A 274 15.39 -16.74 5.30
N ARG A 275 14.90 -17.73 6.07
CA ARG A 275 15.38 -18.00 7.43
C ARG A 275 16.87 -18.36 7.42
N GLU A 276 17.27 -19.27 6.53
CA GLU A 276 18.68 -19.65 6.34
C GLU A 276 19.55 -18.43 6.03
N ALA A 277 19.12 -17.55 5.13
CA ALA A 277 19.85 -16.34 4.78
C ALA A 277 20.03 -15.41 5.99
N LEU A 278 18.96 -15.18 6.76
CA LEU A 278 18.99 -14.33 7.95
C LEU A 278 19.88 -14.92 9.05
N ASP A 279 19.81 -16.23 9.28
CA ASP A 279 20.62 -16.97 10.27
C ASP A 279 22.10 -17.01 9.86
N ALA A 280 22.38 -17.07 8.56
CA ALA A 280 23.72 -16.98 7.99
C ALA A 280 24.30 -15.55 8.00
N GLY A 281 23.59 -14.58 8.57
CA GLY A 281 24.09 -13.23 8.79
C GLY A 281 23.91 -12.27 7.61
N LEU A 282 22.87 -12.45 6.78
CA LEU A 282 22.51 -11.48 5.74
C LEU A 282 22.41 -10.08 6.35
N ALA A 283 23.04 -9.10 5.69
CA ALA A 283 23.25 -7.74 6.18
C ALA A 283 22.87 -6.69 5.13
N GLY A 284 22.80 -5.43 5.56
CA GLY A 284 22.45 -4.29 4.72
C GLY A 284 21.02 -4.36 4.18
N GLU A 285 20.78 -3.72 3.04
CA GLU A 285 19.46 -3.61 2.42
C GLU A 285 18.83 -4.99 2.13
N ARG A 286 19.62 -5.98 1.71
CA ARG A 286 19.15 -7.36 1.49
C ARG A 286 18.54 -7.99 2.74
N ARG A 287 19.08 -7.68 3.94
CA ARG A 287 18.49 -8.13 5.20
C ARG A 287 17.09 -7.55 5.39
N SER A 288 16.95 -6.25 5.13
CA SER A 288 15.69 -5.53 5.25
C SER A 288 14.66 -6.06 4.25
N CYS A 289 15.06 -6.29 2.99
CA CYS A 289 14.23 -6.96 1.99
C CYS A 289 13.83 -8.37 2.41
N ALA A 290 14.77 -9.19 2.88
CA ALA A 290 14.50 -10.57 3.31
C ALA A 290 13.47 -10.64 4.45
N ILE A 291 13.51 -9.72 5.42
CA ILE A 291 12.53 -9.70 6.52
C ILE A 291 11.13 -9.38 5.98
N ILE A 292 11.01 -8.37 5.09
CA ILE A 292 9.74 -7.97 4.50
C ILE A 292 9.16 -9.08 3.62
N GLN A 293 9.99 -9.66 2.75
CA GLN A 293 9.58 -10.75 1.86
C GLN A 293 9.20 -12.01 2.65
N LEU A 294 10.00 -12.41 3.65
CA LEU A 294 9.65 -13.52 4.53
C LEU A 294 8.31 -13.30 5.24
N ALA A 295 8.05 -12.08 5.74
CA ALA A 295 6.76 -11.76 6.36
C ALA A 295 5.61 -11.86 5.35
N SER A 296 5.81 -11.41 4.11
CA SER A 296 4.83 -11.59 3.03
C SER A 296 4.56 -13.06 2.73
N SER A 297 5.61 -13.88 2.58
CA SER A 297 5.49 -15.32 2.31
C SER A 297 4.76 -16.04 3.46
N LEU A 298 5.09 -15.73 4.72
CA LEU A 298 4.39 -16.28 5.90
C LEU A 298 2.90 -15.95 5.88
N ARG A 299 2.54 -14.70 5.56
CA ARG A 299 1.14 -14.29 5.44
C ARG A 299 0.42 -15.06 4.34
N ASN A 300 1.05 -15.26 3.17
CA ASN A 300 0.44 -15.98 2.04
C ASN A 300 0.16 -17.45 2.36
N VAL A 301 0.97 -18.10 3.20
CA VAL A 301 0.73 -19.47 3.68
C VAL A 301 -0.19 -19.54 4.91
N GLY A 302 -0.77 -18.42 5.34
CA GLY A 302 -1.73 -18.34 6.44
C GLY A 302 -1.12 -18.08 7.83
N ASP A 303 0.20 -17.95 7.95
CA ASP A 303 0.88 -17.60 9.20
C ASP A 303 0.99 -16.06 9.37
N ALA A 304 -0.17 -15.41 9.51
CA ALA A 304 -0.23 -13.96 9.68
C ALA A 304 0.41 -13.50 11.01
N SER A 305 0.31 -14.31 12.06
CA SER A 305 0.93 -14.01 13.36
C SER A 305 2.46 -14.05 13.30
N GLY A 306 3.05 -15.03 12.61
CA GLY A 306 4.49 -15.07 12.34
C GLY A 306 4.98 -13.88 11.52
N ALA A 307 4.20 -13.45 10.51
CA ALA A 307 4.50 -12.25 9.73
C ALA A 307 4.54 -10.98 10.61
N LEU A 308 3.56 -10.80 11.50
CA LEU A 308 3.52 -9.65 12.42
C LEU A 308 4.69 -9.64 13.40
N ALA A 309 5.10 -10.81 13.91
CA ALA A 309 6.23 -10.92 14.83
C ALA A 309 7.55 -10.41 14.21
N LEU A 310 7.74 -10.61 12.90
CA LEU A 310 8.88 -10.08 12.15
C LEU A 310 8.76 -8.56 11.95
N LEU A 311 7.61 -8.10 11.47
CA LEU A 311 7.40 -6.71 11.06
C LEU A 311 7.38 -5.74 12.25
N HIS A 312 6.89 -6.15 13.43
CA HIS A 312 6.95 -5.33 14.64
C HIS A 312 8.39 -5.08 15.14
N ARG A 313 9.33 -5.96 14.78
CA ARG A 313 10.75 -5.82 15.12
C ARG A 313 11.54 -5.06 14.05
N PHE A 314 10.89 -4.66 12.96
CA PHE A 314 11.55 -3.94 11.87
C PHE A 314 11.97 -2.53 12.31
N PRO A 315 13.21 -2.08 12.03
CA PRO A 315 13.69 -0.78 12.50
C PRO A 315 12.89 0.38 11.89
N ALA A 316 12.52 1.36 12.71
CA ALA A 316 11.71 2.50 12.25
C ALA A 316 12.52 3.53 11.45
N ASP A 317 13.85 3.50 11.56
CA ASP A 317 14.81 4.36 10.86
C ASP A 317 15.40 3.71 9.59
N ASP A 318 15.02 2.46 9.29
CA ASP A 318 15.42 1.77 8.06
C ASP A 318 14.77 2.44 6.82
N PRO A 319 15.48 2.60 5.70
CA PRO A 319 14.92 3.18 4.46
C PRO A 319 13.66 2.47 3.94
N LEU A 320 13.47 1.19 4.27
CA LEU A 320 12.31 0.39 3.88
C LEU A 320 11.22 0.33 4.97
N ALA A 321 11.28 1.19 6.00
CA ALA A 321 10.30 1.20 7.08
C ALA A 321 8.86 1.36 6.57
N ASP A 322 8.61 2.26 5.61
CA ASP A 322 7.27 2.46 5.05
C ASP A 322 6.78 1.23 4.28
N ALA A 323 7.68 0.53 3.59
CA ALA A 323 7.37 -0.75 2.94
C ALA A 323 6.99 -1.80 3.99
N ALA A 324 7.78 -1.94 5.07
CA ALA A 324 7.46 -2.86 6.17
C ALA A 324 6.08 -2.55 6.80
N ARG A 325 5.71 -1.27 6.95
CA ARG A 325 4.38 -0.86 7.44
C ARG A 325 3.25 -1.23 6.49
N ALA A 326 3.47 -1.19 5.17
CA ALA A 326 2.49 -1.66 4.21
C ALA A 326 2.23 -3.16 4.35
N PHE A 327 3.29 -3.97 4.47
CA PHE A 327 3.16 -5.41 4.71
C PHE A 327 2.59 -5.73 6.10
N GLU A 328 2.83 -4.90 7.12
CA GLU A 328 2.20 -5.02 8.44
C GLU A 328 0.69 -4.81 8.35
N ALA A 329 0.23 -3.78 7.62
CA ALA A 329 -1.18 -3.56 7.39
C ALA A 329 -1.85 -4.75 6.68
N LEU A 330 -1.16 -5.36 5.70
CA LEU A 330 -1.62 -6.57 5.03
C LEU A 330 -1.70 -7.77 5.97
N ALA A 331 -0.68 -7.97 6.81
CA ALA A 331 -0.66 -9.05 7.79
C ALA A 331 -1.75 -8.88 8.85
N LEU A 332 -1.97 -7.65 9.37
CA LEU A 332 -3.06 -7.33 10.29
C LEU A 332 -4.43 -7.61 9.65
N PHE A 333 -4.60 -7.32 8.36
CA PHE A 333 -5.85 -7.60 7.66
C PHE A 333 -6.10 -9.12 7.54
N SER A 334 -5.06 -9.87 7.15
CA SER A 334 -5.11 -11.35 7.11
C SER A 334 -5.37 -11.96 8.48
N ASP A 335 -4.86 -11.36 9.55
CA ASP A 335 -5.09 -11.74 10.95
C ASP A 335 -6.43 -11.23 11.51
N HIS A 336 -7.37 -10.86 10.64
CA HIS A 336 -8.71 -10.38 10.99
C HIS A 336 -8.75 -9.14 11.91
N LYS A 337 -7.72 -8.27 11.83
CA LYS A 337 -7.59 -7.00 12.54
C LYS A 337 -7.71 -5.79 11.59
N PRO A 338 -8.88 -5.56 10.94
CA PRO A 338 -9.02 -4.54 9.90
C PRO A 338 -8.88 -3.09 10.39
N ALA A 339 -9.29 -2.80 11.63
CA ALA A 339 -9.13 -1.44 12.19
C ALA A 339 -7.65 -1.12 12.50
N PRO A 340 -6.87 -2.00 13.15
CA PRO A 340 -5.41 -1.87 13.22
C PRO A 340 -4.75 -1.78 11.84
N ALA A 341 -5.13 -2.64 10.88
CA ALA A 341 -4.58 -2.63 9.52
C ALA A 341 -4.74 -1.26 8.84
N LEU A 342 -5.98 -0.74 8.81
CA LEU A 342 -6.27 0.57 8.22
C LEU A 342 -5.56 1.71 8.97
N ARG A 343 -5.44 1.61 10.30
CA ARG A 343 -4.72 2.59 11.11
C ARG A 343 -3.23 2.67 10.74
N VAL A 344 -2.57 1.51 10.55
CA VAL A 344 -1.17 1.47 10.10
C VAL A 344 -1.04 2.11 8.73
N ALA A 345 -1.90 1.74 7.78
CA ALA A 345 -1.88 2.29 6.42
C ALA A 345 -2.10 3.81 6.39
N LEU A 346 -3.09 4.33 7.13
CA LEU A 346 -3.37 5.77 7.20
C LEU A 346 -2.23 6.57 7.83
N ARG A 347 -1.59 6.02 8.88
CA ARG A 347 -0.44 6.67 9.53
C ARG A 347 0.80 6.67 8.66
N ALA A 348 1.03 5.61 7.88
CA ALA A 348 2.09 5.61 6.86
C ALA A 348 1.82 6.65 5.76
N LEU A 349 0.56 6.87 5.39
CA LEU A 349 0.20 7.85 4.36
C LEU A 349 0.22 9.31 4.85
N ALA A 350 -0.06 9.56 6.13
CA ALA A 350 -0.22 10.90 6.70
C ALA A 350 0.96 11.87 6.47
N PRO A 351 2.25 11.45 6.55
CA PRO A 351 3.40 12.28 6.20
C PRO A 351 3.33 12.86 4.79
N HIS A 352 2.80 12.10 3.82
CA HIS A 352 2.69 12.49 2.41
C HIS A 352 1.48 13.39 2.10
N LEU A 353 0.61 13.64 3.09
CA LEU A 353 -0.60 14.44 2.95
C LEU A 353 -0.55 15.71 3.80
N PRO A 354 0.39 16.66 3.58
CA PRO A 354 0.63 17.78 4.49
C PRO A 354 -0.62 18.63 4.78
N ALA A 355 -1.53 18.80 3.80
CA ALA A 355 -2.79 19.53 3.97
C ALA A 355 -3.82 18.79 4.86
N TYR A 356 -3.74 17.45 4.95
CA TYR A 356 -4.70 16.60 5.64
C TYR A 356 -4.10 15.77 6.77
N ARG A 357 -2.78 15.87 7.02
CA ARG A 357 -2.03 15.05 7.98
C ARG A 357 -2.73 14.96 9.32
N ARG A 358 -3.05 16.12 9.92
CA ARG A 358 -3.75 16.21 11.21
C ARG A 358 -5.10 15.48 11.20
N SER A 359 -5.87 15.62 10.13
CA SER A 359 -7.19 15.00 10.02
C SER A 359 -7.09 13.49 9.84
N ILE A 360 -6.16 13.03 8.99
CA ILE A 360 -5.91 11.60 8.78
C ILE A 360 -5.39 10.95 10.07
N ASP A 361 -4.47 11.59 10.79
CA ASP A 361 -3.99 11.11 12.08
C ASP A 361 -5.11 11.00 13.12
N ALA A 362 -6.02 11.98 13.15
CA ALA A 362 -7.18 11.96 14.03
C ALA A 362 -8.13 10.81 13.69
N TYR A 363 -8.50 10.66 12.41
CA TYR A 363 -9.37 9.56 11.96
C TYR A 363 -8.74 8.18 12.19
N ALA A 364 -7.43 8.03 11.94
CA ALA A 364 -6.70 6.82 12.27
C ALA A 364 -6.75 6.51 13.77
N GLY A 365 -6.73 7.55 14.62
CA GLY A 365 -6.96 7.46 16.06
C GLY A 365 -8.34 6.89 16.42
N GLU A 366 -9.38 7.38 15.73
CA GLU A 366 -10.80 7.06 15.94
C GLU A 366 -11.23 5.68 15.43
N LEU A 367 -10.44 5.01 14.59
CA LEU A 367 -10.74 3.68 14.06
C LEU A 367 -10.89 2.63 15.19
N ALA A 368 -12.13 2.46 15.66
CA ALA A 368 -12.50 1.35 16.53
C ALA A 368 -12.75 0.09 15.69
N ALA A 369 -12.52 -1.08 16.27
CA ALA A 369 -13.07 -2.30 15.71
C ALA A 369 -14.61 -2.13 15.62
N PRO A 370 -15.24 -2.43 14.48
CA PRO A 370 -16.69 -2.36 14.38
C PRO A 370 -17.31 -3.23 15.48
N ALA A 371 -18.40 -2.75 16.09
CA ALA A 371 -19.15 -3.55 17.06
C ALA A 371 -19.60 -4.84 16.36
N ARG A 372 -19.11 -5.98 16.85
CA ARG A 372 -19.42 -7.31 16.32
C ARG A 372 -19.91 -8.18 17.46
N ILE A 373 -20.90 -9.02 17.15
CA ILE A 373 -21.29 -10.12 18.03
C ILE A 373 -20.25 -11.22 17.84
N ARG A 374 -19.60 -11.65 18.92
CA ARG A 374 -18.59 -12.74 18.87
C ARG A 374 -19.24 -14.06 19.25
N ALA A 375 -18.96 -15.14 18.54
CA ALA A 375 -19.24 -16.48 19.02
C ALA A 375 -18.04 -16.94 19.87
N ILE A 376 -18.29 -17.36 21.10
CA ILE A 376 -17.26 -17.87 22.02
C ILE A 376 -17.64 -19.26 22.51
N SER A 377 -16.66 -19.99 23.02
CA SER A 377 -16.85 -21.29 23.65
C SER A 377 -16.10 -21.34 24.97
N VAL A 378 -16.79 -21.70 26.05
CA VAL A 378 -16.24 -21.68 27.41
C VAL A 378 -16.45 -23.00 28.14
N ALA A 379 -15.53 -23.32 29.03
CA ALA A 379 -15.53 -24.52 29.86
C ALA A 379 -16.03 -24.23 31.28
N VAL A 380 -16.98 -25.03 31.73
CA VAL A 380 -17.46 -25.10 33.12
C VAL A 380 -16.91 -26.38 33.72
N VAL A 381 -15.93 -26.22 34.61
CA VAL A 381 -15.31 -27.32 35.34
C VAL A 381 -15.69 -27.16 36.80
N VAL A 382 -16.32 -28.20 37.37
CA VAL A 382 -16.82 -28.18 38.74
C VAL A 382 -16.30 -29.38 39.52
N ARG A 383 -15.76 -29.12 40.72
CA ARG A 383 -15.23 -30.14 41.63
C ARG A 383 -15.53 -29.75 43.08
N ASP A 384 -16.18 -30.63 43.84
CA ASP A 384 -16.48 -30.47 45.27
C ASP A 384 -17.05 -29.09 45.65
N GLY A 385 -18.04 -28.60 44.89
CA GLY A 385 -18.67 -27.29 45.12
C GLY A 385 -17.81 -26.08 44.72
N HIS A 386 -16.69 -26.31 44.03
CA HIS A 386 -15.86 -25.27 43.45
C HIS A 386 -15.99 -25.26 41.93
N VAL A 387 -15.91 -24.07 41.35
CA VAL A 387 -15.87 -23.86 39.90
C VAL A 387 -14.51 -23.26 39.54
N LEU A 388 -13.96 -23.71 38.42
CA LEU A 388 -12.75 -23.13 37.86
C LEU A 388 -13.08 -21.80 37.18
N ALA A 389 -12.34 -20.74 37.50
CA ALA A 389 -12.52 -19.44 36.88
C ALA A 389 -11.18 -18.73 36.68
N GLU A 390 -11.12 -17.94 35.62
CA GLU A 390 -10.02 -17.04 35.30
C GLU A 390 -10.28 -15.67 35.94
N GLU A 391 -9.28 -15.11 36.62
CA GLU A 391 -9.37 -13.85 37.33
C GLU A 391 -8.78 -12.68 36.53
N TYR A 392 -9.59 -11.65 36.37
CA TYR A 392 -9.20 -10.39 35.74
C TYR A 392 -9.10 -9.29 36.80
N VAL A 393 -7.87 -8.79 36.98
CA VAL A 393 -7.61 -7.63 37.81
C VAL A 393 -8.11 -6.39 37.05
N GLY A 394 -9.23 -5.82 37.49
CA GLY A 394 -9.83 -4.65 36.85
C GLY A 394 -8.85 -3.47 36.73
N GLY A 395 -9.04 -2.61 35.72
CA GLY A 395 -8.25 -1.40 35.56
C GLY A 395 -8.49 -0.36 36.67
N PRO A 396 -7.78 0.79 36.66
CA PRO A 396 -7.98 1.85 37.65
C PRO A 396 -9.45 2.32 37.72
N GLY A 397 -10.13 1.99 38.82
CA GLY A 397 -11.54 2.31 39.06
C GLY A 397 -12.54 1.22 38.64
N GLU A 398 -12.08 0.06 38.18
CA GLU A 398 -12.91 -1.09 37.80
C GLU A 398 -12.78 -2.20 38.85
N ALA A 399 -13.90 -2.85 39.19
CA ALA A 399 -13.88 -4.01 40.08
C ALA A 399 -13.29 -5.24 39.34
N PRO A 400 -12.59 -6.14 40.05
CA PRO A 400 -12.18 -7.41 39.48
C PRO A 400 -13.41 -8.27 39.13
N PHE A 401 -13.23 -9.14 38.13
CA PHE A 401 -14.28 -10.06 37.68
C PHE A 401 -13.68 -11.40 37.29
N LEU A 402 -14.54 -12.41 37.19
CA LEU A 402 -14.21 -13.76 36.81
C LEU A 402 -14.75 -14.10 35.43
N ARG A 403 -14.05 -14.98 34.70
CA ARG A 403 -14.53 -15.59 33.46
C ARG A 403 -14.38 -17.10 33.48
N ALA A 404 -15.30 -17.78 32.80
CA ALA A 404 -15.14 -19.19 32.52
C ALA A 404 -14.01 -19.33 31.48
N PRO A 405 -13.03 -20.23 31.67
CA PRO A 405 -11.93 -20.42 30.72
C PRO A 405 -12.44 -20.74 29.31
N GLY A 406 -11.71 -20.30 28.29
CA GLY A 406 -12.07 -20.46 26.90
C GLY A 406 -12.17 -19.13 26.13
N GLY A 407 -12.32 -19.25 24.81
CA GLY A 407 -12.08 -18.14 23.90
C GLY A 407 -13.00 -18.13 22.68
N GLY A 408 -12.51 -17.52 21.60
CA GLY A 408 -13.27 -17.30 20.38
C GLY A 408 -13.44 -18.57 19.57
N ILE A 409 -14.59 -18.72 18.89
CA ILE A 409 -14.77 -19.78 17.89
C ILE A 409 -14.21 -19.27 16.56
N GLU A 410 -13.25 -20.00 15.98
CA GLU A 410 -12.67 -19.65 14.69
C GLU A 410 -13.57 -20.04 13.50
N PHE A 411 -13.32 -19.44 12.34
CA PHE A 411 -14.11 -19.74 11.14
C PHE A 411 -13.89 -21.18 10.69
N GLY A 412 -14.98 -21.94 10.57
CA GLY A 412 -14.93 -23.38 10.21
C GLY A 412 -14.66 -24.31 11.41
N GLU A 413 -14.44 -23.75 12.60
CA GLU A 413 -14.25 -24.50 13.84
C GLU A 413 -15.61 -24.80 14.52
N SER A 414 -15.76 -25.99 15.10
CA SER A 414 -16.92 -26.28 15.94
C SER A 414 -16.74 -25.70 17.35
N ALA A 415 -17.83 -25.33 18.03
CA ALA A 415 -17.75 -24.78 19.39
C ALA A 415 -17.01 -25.71 20.38
N GLU A 416 -17.19 -27.03 20.26
CA GLU A 416 -16.47 -27.98 21.12
C GLU A 416 -14.97 -28.02 20.78
N ALA A 417 -14.61 -28.00 19.50
CA ALA A 417 -13.21 -27.94 19.07
C ALA A 417 -12.52 -26.67 19.58
N ALA A 418 -13.20 -25.52 19.50
CA ALA A 418 -12.71 -24.24 20.04
C ALA A 418 -12.42 -24.36 21.55
N MET A 419 -13.38 -24.83 22.35
CA MET A 419 -13.17 -24.99 23.79
C MET A 419 -12.00 -25.94 24.10
N ARG A 420 -11.86 -27.04 23.37
CA ARG A 420 -10.73 -27.98 23.54
C ARG A 420 -9.39 -27.37 23.11
N ARG A 421 -9.38 -26.49 22.11
CA ARG A 421 -8.18 -25.76 21.66
C ARG A 421 -7.77 -24.76 22.73
N GLU A 422 -8.69 -23.91 23.18
CA GLU A 422 -8.44 -22.88 24.19
C GLU A 422 -7.95 -23.50 25.51
N LEU A 423 -8.55 -24.60 25.99
CA LEU A 423 -8.03 -25.29 27.20
C LEU A 423 -6.58 -25.80 27.05
N ARG A 424 -6.18 -26.22 25.85
CA ARG A 424 -4.80 -26.65 25.58
C ARG A 424 -3.86 -25.45 25.49
N GLU A 425 -4.29 -24.38 24.83
CA GLU A 425 -3.50 -23.17 24.59
C GLU A 425 -3.35 -22.34 25.86
N GLU A 426 -4.45 -22.04 26.55
CA GLU A 426 -4.49 -21.20 27.75
C GLU A 426 -3.94 -21.93 28.99
N LEU A 427 -4.28 -23.21 29.17
CA LEU A 427 -4.03 -23.93 30.44
C LEU A 427 -3.11 -25.15 30.31
N GLY A 428 -2.80 -25.58 29.08
CA GLY A 428 -2.03 -26.81 28.85
C GLY A 428 -2.75 -28.08 29.32
N VAL A 429 -4.09 -28.10 29.29
CA VAL A 429 -4.90 -29.23 29.76
C VAL A 429 -5.77 -29.82 28.66
N GLU A 430 -6.14 -31.09 28.84
CA GLU A 430 -6.99 -31.84 27.92
C GLU A 430 -8.36 -32.11 28.57
N ALA A 431 -9.42 -31.97 27.79
CA ALA A 431 -10.77 -32.36 28.22
C ALA A 431 -10.99 -33.86 28.00
N THR A 432 -11.23 -34.62 29.07
CA THR A 432 -11.48 -36.07 29.02
C THR A 432 -12.93 -36.39 28.65
N ALA A 433 -13.88 -35.54 29.05
CA ALA A 433 -15.29 -35.65 28.67
C ALA A 433 -15.92 -34.25 28.58
N THR A 434 -16.89 -34.10 27.69
CA THR A 434 -17.52 -32.81 27.37
C THR A 434 -19.02 -32.97 27.17
N ARG A 435 -19.81 -31.97 27.59
CA ARG A 435 -21.25 -31.91 27.32
C ARG A 435 -21.68 -30.47 27.16
N LEU A 436 -22.38 -30.15 26.08
CA LEU A 436 -22.97 -28.82 25.90
C LEU A 436 -24.07 -28.60 26.95
N LEU A 437 -23.91 -27.58 27.79
CA LEU A 437 -24.90 -27.18 28.79
C LEU A 437 -25.92 -26.21 28.19
N ALA A 438 -25.44 -25.19 27.49
CA ALA A 438 -26.29 -24.12 26.95
C ALA A 438 -25.57 -23.34 25.85
N VAL A 439 -26.38 -22.61 25.06
CA VAL A 439 -25.91 -21.47 24.26
C VAL A 439 -26.56 -20.23 24.86
N THR A 440 -25.77 -19.32 25.41
CA THR A 440 -26.25 -18.13 26.12
C THR A 440 -25.81 -16.84 25.45
N GLU A 441 -26.53 -15.77 25.69
CA GLU A 441 -26.18 -14.43 25.24
C GLU A 441 -25.50 -13.68 26.38
N ASN A 442 -24.31 -13.13 26.13
CA ASN A 442 -23.54 -12.35 27.09
C ASN A 442 -23.37 -10.92 26.57
N ILE A 443 -24.17 -10.00 27.11
CA ILE A 443 -24.10 -8.56 26.79
C ILE A 443 -23.56 -7.85 28.02
N PHE A 444 -22.45 -7.13 27.86
CA PHE A 444 -21.80 -6.41 28.95
C PHE A 444 -21.30 -5.04 28.52
N ASP A 445 -21.21 -4.13 29.48
CA ASP A 445 -20.68 -2.80 29.32
C ASP A 445 -19.65 -2.54 30.42
N HIS A 446 -18.37 -2.63 30.06
CA HIS A 446 -17.27 -2.45 30.99
C HIS A 446 -16.57 -1.13 30.69
N GLY A 447 -17.18 -0.02 31.13
CA GLY A 447 -16.66 1.35 31.20
C GLY A 447 -16.26 2.02 29.87
N ARG A 448 -15.39 1.36 29.10
CA ARG A 448 -14.85 1.79 27.79
C ARG A 448 -15.13 0.80 26.66
N LYS A 449 -15.65 -0.40 26.95
CA LYS A 449 -15.88 -1.44 25.95
C LYS A 449 -17.23 -2.12 26.17
N ARG A 450 -18.12 -1.94 25.19
CA ARG A 450 -19.38 -2.68 25.08
C ARG A 450 -19.11 -3.99 24.34
N GLY A 451 -19.48 -5.11 24.94
CA GLY A 451 -19.34 -6.44 24.38
C GLY A 451 -20.68 -7.10 24.13
N HIS A 452 -20.75 -7.94 23.09
CA HIS A 452 -21.85 -8.84 22.83
C HIS A 452 -21.26 -10.18 22.34
N GLU A 453 -21.45 -11.23 23.12
CA GLU A 453 -20.98 -12.57 22.82
C GLU A 453 -22.16 -13.57 22.81
N ILE A 454 -22.13 -14.55 21.91
CA ILE A 454 -22.92 -15.77 21.97
C ILE A 454 -22.01 -16.87 22.51
N ALA A 455 -22.25 -17.29 23.75
CA ALA A 455 -21.40 -18.22 24.47
C ALA A 455 -21.95 -19.64 24.39
N HIS A 456 -21.16 -20.56 23.83
CA HIS A 456 -21.39 -21.99 23.94
C HIS A 456 -20.74 -22.47 25.23
N VAL A 457 -21.54 -22.97 26.16
CA VAL A 457 -21.08 -23.34 27.50
C VAL A 457 -21.03 -24.85 27.60
N PHE A 458 -19.84 -25.41 27.84
CA PHE A 458 -19.64 -26.85 27.99
C PHE A 458 -19.32 -27.21 29.43
N ALA A 459 -19.95 -28.24 29.97
CA ALA A 459 -19.42 -28.94 31.12
C ALA A 459 -18.22 -29.78 30.67
N VAL A 460 -17.13 -29.71 31.43
CA VAL A 460 -15.86 -30.35 31.08
C VAL A 460 -15.31 -31.10 32.27
N GLN A 461 -14.82 -32.32 32.02
CA GLN A 461 -13.95 -33.06 32.92
C GLN A 461 -12.52 -33.01 32.39
N SER A 462 -11.54 -32.91 33.30
CA SER A 462 -10.13 -32.96 32.97
C SER A 462 -9.33 -33.50 34.15
N ALA A 463 -8.63 -34.61 33.94
CA ALA A 463 -7.79 -35.22 34.97
C ALA A 463 -6.67 -34.27 35.44
N GLN A 464 -6.15 -33.42 34.55
CA GLN A 464 -5.13 -32.42 34.93
C GLN A 464 -5.69 -31.34 35.87
N LEU A 465 -6.91 -30.87 35.60
CA LEU A 465 -7.57 -29.89 36.48
C LEU A 465 -8.02 -30.54 37.79
N ASP A 466 -8.50 -31.77 37.76
CA ASP A 466 -8.84 -32.54 38.96
C ASP A 466 -7.64 -32.82 39.87
N ALA A 467 -6.41 -32.77 39.34
CA ALA A 467 -5.18 -32.86 40.12
C ALA A 467 -4.71 -31.51 40.68
N MET A 468 -5.23 -30.38 40.19
CA MET A 468 -4.84 -29.03 40.64
C MET A 468 -5.38 -28.77 42.06
N PRO A 469 -4.52 -28.39 43.04
CA PRO A 469 -4.95 -27.98 44.39
C PRO A 469 -5.92 -26.80 44.37
N PHE A 470 -6.83 -26.72 45.35
CA PHE A 470 -7.83 -25.65 45.42
C PHE A 470 -7.23 -24.25 45.68
N ASP A 471 -6.05 -24.17 46.30
CA ASP A 471 -5.31 -22.95 46.61
C ASP A 471 -4.30 -22.54 45.53
N GLU A 472 -4.11 -23.38 44.50
CA GLU A 472 -3.22 -23.05 43.38
C GLU A 472 -3.84 -21.97 42.50
N ARG A 473 -3.01 -21.01 42.07
CA ARG A 473 -3.29 -20.07 40.98
C ARG A 473 -2.31 -20.37 39.86
N ARG A 474 -2.83 -20.62 38.68
CA ARG A 474 -2.02 -20.98 37.51
C ARG A 474 -2.09 -19.87 36.48
N ASP A 475 -0.93 -19.47 35.97
CA ASP A 475 -0.85 -18.47 34.91
C ASP A 475 -1.52 -19.00 33.63
N VAL A 476 -2.28 -18.14 32.97
CA VAL A 476 -2.81 -18.40 31.64
C VAL A 476 -1.69 -18.15 30.63
N LEU A 477 -1.36 -19.14 29.80
CA LEU A 477 -0.13 -19.14 29.00
C LEU A 477 -0.05 -18.02 27.94
N ASP A 478 -1.19 -17.52 27.50
CA ASP A 478 -1.34 -16.47 26.49
C ASP A 478 -1.93 -15.16 27.05
N GLY A 479 -2.01 -15.03 28.38
CA GLY A 479 -2.59 -13.87 29.07
C GLY A 479 -1.82 -13.41 30.31
N ASP A 480 -2.11 -12.18 30.76
CA ASP A 480 -1.60 -11.63 32.03
C ASP A 480 -2.58 -11.92 33.20
N THR A 481 -3.21 -13.09 33.19
CA THR A 481 -4.28 -13.51 34.10
C THR A 481 -3.95 -14.84 34.77
N THR A 482 -4.70 -15.17 35.82
CA THR A 482 -4.55 -16.44 36.53
C THR A 482 -5.86 -17.18 36.62
N VAL A 483 -5.83 -18.49 36.46
CA VAL A 483 -6.96 -19.38 36.71
C VAL A 483 -6.84 -20.03 38.09
N GLY A 484 -7.98 -20.30 38.75
CA GLY A 484 -8.01 -21.21 39.89
C GLY A 484 -9.42 -21.52 40.37
N TRP A 485 -9.50 -22.19 41.52
CA TRP A 485 -10.76 -22.68 42.06
C TRP A 485 -11.45 -21.63 42.94
N TYR A 486 -12.77 -21.52 42.80
CA TYR A 486 -13.61 -20.64 43.60
C TYR A 486 -14.84 -21.37 44.12
N ARG A 487 -15.21 -21.14 45.38
CA ARG A 487 -16.40 -21.75 45.99
C ARG A 487 -17.66 -21.16 45.37
N ILE A 488 -18.53 -22.02 44.84
CA ILE A 488 -19.77 -21.59 44.17
C ILE A 488 -20.68 -20.80 45.12
N ASP A 489 -20.81 -21.25 46.38
CA ASP A 489 -21.66 -20.58 47.38
C ASP A 489 -21.15 -19.18 47.74
N GLU A 490 -19.83 -18.99 47.78
CA GLU A 490 -19.23 -17.68 48.05
C GLU A 490 -19.42 -16.73 46.88
N LEU A 491 -19.24 -17.22 45.64
CA LEU A 491 -19.50 -16.43 44.44
C LEU A 491 -20.98 -16.02 44.33
N ARG A 492 -21.92 -16.88 44.72
CA ARG A 492 -23.35 -16.55 44.75
C ARG A 492 -23.73 -15.52 45.81
N ALA A 493 -23.08 -15.57 46.97
CA ALA A 493 -23.34 -14.63 48.06
C ALA A 493 -22.61 -13.28 47.87
N GLY A 494 -21.53 -13.27 47.09
CA GLY A 494 -20.68 -12.11 46.84
C GLY A 494 -21.21 -11.19 45.74
N THR A 495 -20.40 -10.17 45.44
CA THR A 495 -20.67 -9.18 44.38
C THR A 495 -19.73 -9.32 43.18
N THR A 496 -18.86 -10.33 43.16
CA THR A 496 -17.92 -10.57 42.08
C THR A 496 -18.68 -11.02 40.82
N ALA A 497 -18.57 -10.25 39.75
CA ALA A 497 -19.18 -10.63 38.48
C ALA A 497 -18.48 -11.87 37.90
N PHE A 498 -19.26 -12.81 37.37
CA PHE A 498 -18.73 -14.02 36.73
C PHE A 498 -19.40 -14.19 35.37
N TYR A 499 -18.59 -14.14 34.31
CA TYR A 499 -19.03 -14.18 32.93
C TYR A 499 -18.77 -15.55 32.27
N PRO A 500 -19.63 -15.95 31.31
CA PRO A 500 -20.82 -15.25 30.83
C PRO A 500 -21.94 -15.17 31.89
N SER A 501 -22.83 -14.18 31.78
CA SER A 501 -23.94 -14.03 32.74
C SER A 501 -24.76 -15.33 32.89
N GLY A 502 -25.04 -15.74 34.13
CA GLY A 502 -25.77 -16.99 34.42
C GLY A 502 -24.89 -18.25 34.50
N ILE A 503 -23.56 -18.14 34.33
CA ILE A 503 -22.65 -19.30 34.35
C ILE A 503 -22.67 -20.09 35.67
N LEU A 504 -22.92 -19.43 36.81
CA LEU A 504 -23.03 -20.10 38.11
C LEU A 504 -24.23 -21.05 38.17
N ASP A 505 -25.36 -20.70 37.56
CA ASP A 505 -26.53 -21.57 37.51
C ASP A 505 -26.24 -22.82 36.64
N LEU A 506 -25.49 -22.63 35.54
CA LEU A 506 -25.01 -23.72 34.70
C LEU A 506 -23.99 -24.61 35.41
N ALA A 507 -23.10 -24.04 36.23
CA ALA A 507 -22.15 -24.80 37.06
C ALA A 507 -22.87 -25.66 38.12
N ILE A 508 -23.91 -25.12 38.76
CA ILE A 508 -24.73 -25.88 39.70
C ILE A 508 -25.48 -27.01 38.98
N ALA A 509 -26.05 -26.74 37.81
CA ALA A 509 -26.71 -27.76 37.00
C ALA A 509 -25.73 -28.87 36.58
N ALA A 510 -24.51 -28.52 36.18
CA ALA A 510 -23.46 -29.48 35.84
C ALA A 510 -23.01 -30.32 37.05
N SER A 511 -23.06 -29.78 38.26
CA SER A 511 -22.76 -30.53 39.50
C SER A 511 -23.82 -31.60 39.79
N ALA A 512 -25.08 -31.34 39.44
CA ALA A 512 -26.19 -32.25 39.67
C ALA A 512 -26.27 -33.40 38.64
N ASP A 513 -25.70 -33.18 37.45
CA ASP A 513 -25.67 -34.12 36.34
C ASP A 513 -24.26 -34.14 35.71
N PRO A 514 -23.28 -34.81 36.34
CA PRO A 514 -21.90 -34.81 35.87
C PRO A 514 -21.78 -35.49 34.49
N VAL A 515 -20.82 -35.02 33.68
CA VAL A 515 -20.54 -35.51 32.33
C VAL A 515 -20.09 -36.97 32.31
#